data_AF-A0AA86YI17-F1
#
_entry.id   AF-A0AA86YI17-F1
#
_cell.length_a   1.000
_cell.length_b   1.000
_cell.length_c   1.000
_cell.angle_alpha   90.00
_cell.angle_beta   90.00
_cell.angle_gamma   90.00
#
_symmetry.space_group_name_H-M   'P 1'
#
loop_
_entity.id
_entity.type
_entity.pdbx_description
1 polymer ?
#
loop_
_entity_poly.entity_id
_entity_poly.type
_entity_poly.pdbx_seq_one_letter_code
_entity_poly.pdbx_strand_id
1 'polypeptide(L)'
;MAITMYIDQPGAALNRETTHPHFNEHFKASFYLDEKDSYGPFGYEDGLEVLRRLEEYFSDKSDQGLNLSSFPKYMMETVKKASYVPAKDDDVERLKQLLVEFGSD
;
A
#
# COMPACT_ATOMS: atom_id res chain seq x y z
N MET A 1 7.91 -19.57 -16.31
CA MET A 1 7.59 -18.42 -17.17
C MET A 1 7.89 -17.17 -16.38
N ALA A 2 8.66 -16.22 -16.91
CA ALA A 2 8.83 -14.93 -16.24
C ALA A 2 7.54 -14.14 -16.41
N ILE A 3 6.89 -13.74 -15.32
CA ILE A 3 5.75 -12.82 -15.38
C ILE A 3 6.30 -11.47 -15.83
N THR A 4 5.81 -10.95 -16.95
CA THR A 4 6.09 -9.58 -17.37
C THR A 4 5.18 -8.67 -16.54
N MET A 5 5.74 -8.01 -15.55
CA MET A 5 5.02 -7.00 -14.77
C MET A 5 5.27 -5.63 -15.39
N TYR A 6 4.18 -4.90 -15.67
CA TYR A 6 4.24 -3.50 -16.09
C TYR A 6 4.01 -2.63 -14.87
N ILE A 7 4.86 -1.64 -14.68
CA ILE A 7 4.95 -0.84 -13.47
C ILE A 7 4.91 0.62 -13.87
N ASP A 8 4.19 1.42 -13.10
CA ASP A 8 4.04 2.83 -13.39
C ASP A 8 5.38 3.57 -13.23
N GLN A 9 5.54 4.71 -13.91
CA GLN A 9 6.80 5.44 -13.85
C GLN A 9 7.04 5.99 -12.43
N PRO A 10 8.19 5.71 -11.81
CA PRO A 10 8.50 6.26 -10.49
C PRO A 10 8.45 7.79 -10.51
N GLY A 11 7.65 8.37 -9.61
CA GLY A 11 7.51 9.83 -9.49
C GLY A 11 6.46 10.46 -10.42
N ALA A 12 5.87 9.72 -11.35
CA ALA A 12 4.72 10.19 -12.10
C ALA A 12 3.45 10.21 -11.21
N ALA A 13 2.52 11.08 -11.57
CA ALA A 13 1.16 11.07 -11.06
C ALA A 13 0.42 9.81 -11.55
N LEU A 14 -0.52 9.31 -10.74
CA LEU A 14 -1.42 8.24 -11.18
C LEU A 14 -2.34 8.77 -12.27
N ASN A 15 -2.34 8.12 -13.42
CA ASN A 15 -3.16 8.52 -14.56
C ASN A 15 -3.58 7.28 -15.34
N ARG A 16 -4.86 7.18 -15.67
CA ARG A 16 -5.43 6.10 -16.49
C ARG A 16 -4.65 5.81 -17.77
N GLU A 17 -4.13 6.85 -18.42
CA GLU A 17 -3.41 6.72 -19.69
C GLU A 17 -2.00 6.13 -19.52
N THR A 18 -1.40 6.29 -18.34
CA THR A 18 -0.04 5.81 -18.05
C THR A 18 -0.03 4.57 -17.17
N THR A 19 -1.13 4.30 -16.45
CA THR A 19 -1.25 3.17 -15.54
C THR A 19 -1.47 1.84 -16.27
N HIS A 20 -0.95 0.75 -15.70
CA HIS A 20 -1.04 -0.61 -16.28
C HIS A 20 -2.48 -0.97 -16.74
N PRO A 21 -2.66 -1.48 -17.99
CA PRO A 21 -3.96 -1.95 -18.47
C PRO A 21 -4.70 -2.95 -17.55
N HIS A 22 -4.01 -3.88 -16.90
CA HIS A 22 -4.63 -4.82 -15.96
C HIS A 22 -5.12 -4.13 -14.68
N PHE A 23 -4.40 -3.10 -14.22
CA PHE A 23 -4.85 -2.28 -13.12
C PHE A 23 -6.14 -1.54 -13.50
N ASN A 24 -6.16 -0.88 -14.67
CA ASN A 24 -7.36 -0.21 -15.19
C ASN A 24 -8.56 -1.17 -15.39
N GLU A 25 -8.29 -2.43 -15.76
CA GLU A 25 -9.30 -3.46 -15.95
C GLU A 25 -9.98 -3.86 -14.63
N HIS A 26 -9.21 -3.93 -13.55
CA HIS A 26 -9.71 -4.32 -12.22
C HIS A 26 -10.26 -3.13 -11.43
N PHE A 27 -9.56 -2.00 -11.45
CA PHE A 27 -9.89 -0.77 -10.70
C PHE A 27 -10.62 0.23 -11.59
N LYS A 28 -11.89 -0.06 -11.88
CA LYS A 28 -12.70 0.71 -12.84
C LYS A 28 -13.18 2.06 -12.32
N ALA A 29 -13.29 2.23 -11.00
CA ALA A 29 -13.74 3.48 -10.42
C ALA A 29 -12.64 4.56 -10.52
N SER A 30 -13.01 5.80 -10.86
CA SER A 30 -12.04 6.87 -11.08
C SER A 30 -11.27 7.27 -9.82
N PHE A 31 -11.85 7.09 -8.63
CA PHE A 31 -11.22 7.47 -7.36
C PHE A 31 -9.94 6.66 -7.05
N TYR A 32 -9.73 5.49 -7.66
CA TYR A 32 -8.48 4.74 -7.51
C TYR A 32 -7.28 5.44 -8.15
N LEU A 33 -7.52 6.37 -9.08
CA LEU A 33 -6.48 7.10 -9.80
C LEU A 33 -6.60 8.61 -9.56
N ASP A 34 -7.46 9.02 -8.61
CA ASP A 34 -7.64 10.42 -8.27
C ASP A 34 -6.60 10.82 -7.23
N GLU A 35 -5.50 11.40 -7.70
CA GLU A 35 -4.42 11.92 -6.84
C GLU A 35 -4.87 13.08 -5.93
N LYS A 36 -6.06 13.65 -6.16
CA LYS A 36 -6.60 14.77 -5.40
C LYS A 36 -7.63 14.34 -4.38
N ASP A 37 -8.10 13.10 -4.46
CA ASP A 37 -9.00 12.53 -3.46
C ASP A 37 -8.19 11.96 -2.30
N SER A 38 -8.01 12.77 -1.25
CA SER A 38 -7.29 12.36 -0.04
C SER A 38 -7.96 11.20 0.71
N TYR A 39 -9.22 10.88 0.42
CA TYR A 39 -9.91 9.69 0.95
C TYR A 39 -9.78 8.47 0.03
N GLY A 40 -9.26 8.69 -1.19
CA GLY A 40 -8.92 7.64 -2.13
C GLY A 40 -7.70 6.83 -1.65
N PRO A 41 -7.61 5.54 -2.00
CA PRO A 41 -6.57 4.65 -1.49
C PRO A 41 -5.15 5.08 -1.86
N PHE A 42 -4.99 5.79 -2.99
CA PHE A 42 -3.70 6.28 -3.50
C PHE A 42 -3.68 7.79 -3.72
N GLY A 43 -4.71 8.51 -3.26
CA GLY A 43 -4.84 9.97 -3.45
C GLY A 43 -4.22 10.80 -2.33
N TYR A 44 -3.53 10.16 -1.38
CA TYR A 44 -2.73 10.79 -0.35
C TYR A 44 -1.32 10.18 -0.33
N GLU A 45 -0.36 10.93 0.23
CA GLU A 45 1.07 10.63 0.15
C GLU A 45 1.41 9.22 0.64
N ASP A 46 0.90 8.83 1.80
CA ASP A 46 1.15 7.52 2.40
C ASP A 46 0.55 6.37 1.57
N GLY A 47 -0.65 6.55 1.04
CA GLY A 47 -1.29 5.56 0.17
C GLY A 47 -0.53 5.37 -1.14
N LEU A 48 -0.12 6.47 -1.77
CA LEU A 48 0.70 6.43 -2.98
C LEU A 48 2.08 5.80 -2.72
N GLU A 49 2.69 6.06 -1.56
CA GLU A 49 3.94 5.42 -1.18
C GLU A 49 3.78 3.91 -1.05
N VAL A 50 2.69 3.43 -0.43
CA VAL A 50 2.37 2.00 -0.33
C VAL A 50 2.31 1.35 -1.72
N LEU A 51 1.66 1.99 -2.69
CA LEU A 51 1.57 1.47 -4.06
C LEU A 51 2.96 1.37 -4.72
N ARG A 52 3.77 2.43 -4.64
CA ARG A 52 5.13 2.43 -5.21
C ARG A 52 6.03 1.37 -4.56
N ARG A 53 5.91 1.17 -3.24
CA ARG A 53 6.65 0.13 -2.54
C ARG A 53 6.22 -1.27 -2.93
N LEU A 54 4.93 -1.49 -3.19
CA LEU A 54 4.45 -2.75 -3.74
C LEU A 54 5.05 -2.99 -5.12
N GLU A 55 5.06 -1.99 -6.00
CA GLU A 55 5.66 -2.09 -7.33
C GLU A 55 7.17 -2.40 -7.28
N GLU A 56 7.93 -1.72 -6.40
CA GLU A 56 9.33 -2.03 -6.13
C GLU A 56 9.50 -3.47 -5.63
N TYR A 57 8.66 -3.87 -4.68
CA TYR A 57 8.68 -5.22 -4.09
C TYR A 57 8.42 -6.31 -5.13
N PHE A 58 7.51 -6.07 -6.07
CA PHE A 58 7.23 -6.95 -7.19
C PHE A 58 8.33 -6.92 -8.27
N SER A 59 9.02 -5.79 -8.44
CA SER A 59 10.13 -5.65 -9.39
C SER A 59 11.37 -6.46 -9.00
N ASP A 60 11.59 -6.64 -7.70
CA ASP A 60 12.75 -7.36 -7.19
C ASP A 60 12.56 -8.89 -7.36
N LYS A 61 13.06 -9.40 -8.49
CA LYS A 61 12.98 -10.82 -8.87
C LYS A 61 13.86 -11.75 -8.01
N SER A 62 14.54 -11.24 -6.98
CA SER A 62 15.35 -12.05 -6.08
C SER A 62 14.53 -12.85 -5.07
N ASP A 63 13.28 -12.45 -4.82
CA ASP A 63 12.46 -13.01 -3.75
C ASP A 63 11.56 -14.16 -4.26
N GLN A 64 12.09 -15.40 -4.28
CA GLN A 64 11.34 -16.63 -4.63
C GLN A 64 10.27 -17.05 -3.59
N GLY A 65 9.81 -16.12 -2.75
CA GLY A 65 8.91 -16.39 -1.63
C GLY A 65 8.12 -15.17 -1.18
N LEU A 66 7.64 -14.37 -2.13
CA LEU A 66 6.82 -13.17 -1.91
C LEU A 66 5.73 -13.43 -0.85
N ASN A 67 5.92 -12.90 0.36
CA ASN A 67 4.95 -13.02 1.44
C ASN A 67 4.19 -11.70 1.60
N LEU A 68 3.16 -11.53 0.78
CA LEU A 68 2.28 -10.36 0.84
C LEU A 68 1.62 -10.17 2.20
N SER A 69 1.49 -11.24 3.01
CA SER A 69 0.97 -11.15 4.37
C SER A 69 1.92 -10.41 5.32
N SER A 70 3.21 -10.38 5.02
CA SER A 70 4.23 -9.65 5.80
C SER A 70 4.43 -8.22 5.33
N PHE A 71 3.90 -7.84 4.16
CA PHE A 71 4.10 -6.51 3.59
C PHE A 71 3.58 -5.37 4.48
N PRO A 72 2.38 -5.44 5.09
CA PRO A 72 1.91 -4.37 5.99
C PRO A 72 2.85 -4.14 7.17
N LYS A 73 3.39 -5.22 7.76
CA LYS A 73 4.36 -5.14 8.84
C LYS A 73 5.67 -4.49 8.39
N TYR A 74 6.18 -4.90 7.23
CA TYR A 74 7.37 -4.28 6.62
C TYR A 74 7.17 -2.78 6.40
N MET A 75 6.03 -2.38 5.83
CA MET A 75 5.74 -0.98 5.56
C MET A 75 5.76 -0.14 6.85
N MET A 76 5.08 -0.61 7.90
CA MET A 76 5.01 0.15 9.15
C MET A 76 6.35 0.18 9.88
N GLU A 77 6.97 -0.97 10.14
CA GLU A 77 8.17 -1.03 10.99
C GLU A 77 9.45 -0.57 10.26
N THR A 78 9.57 -0.91 8.98
CA THR A 78 10.81 -0.66 8.23
C THR A 78 10.77 0.67 7.50
N VAL A 79 9.68 0.97 6.79
CA VAL A 79 9.57 2.18 5.97
C VAL A 79 9.12 3.36 6.82
N LYS A 80 8.00 3.24 7.54
CA LYS A 80 7.43 4.32 8.37
C LYS A 80 8.04 4.44 9.76
N LYS A 81 8.86 3.47 10.19
CA LYS A 81 9.44 3.40 11.55
C LYS A 81 8.39 3.48 12.67
N ALA A 82 7.20 2.95 12.40
CA ALA A 82 6.07 2.90 13.30
C ALA A 82 5.81 1.47 13.80
N SER A 83 5.16 1.35 14.95
CA SER A 83 4.75 0.05 15.48
C SER A 83 3.62 -0.55 14.65
N TYR A 84 3.76 -1.80 14.23
CA TYR A 84 2.70 -2.54 13.55
C TYR A 84 1.86 -3.33 14.57
N VAL A 85 0.54 -3.18 14.50
CA VAL A 85 -0.41 -4.01 15.24
C VAL A 85 -1.17 -4.89 14.23
N PRO A 86 -1.07 -6.22 14.31
CA PRO A 86 -1.77 -7.11 13.39
C PRO A 86 -3.25 -7.22 13.77
N ALA A 87 -4.12 -7.33 12.77
CA ALA A 87 -5.58 -7.37 12.95
C ALA A 87 -6.09 -8.54 13.82
N LYS A 88 -5.31 -9.62 13.95
CA LYS A 88 -5.65 -10.76 14.83
C LYS A 88 -5.48 -10.46 16.32
N ASP A 89 -4.74 -9.41 16.66
CA ASP A 89 -4.52 -8.97 18.04
C ASP A 89 -5.51 -7.83 18.41
N ASP A 90 -6.47 -7.52 17.53
CA ASP A 90 -7.54 -6.51 17.70
C ASP A 90 -8.73 -7.04 18.51
N ASP A 91 -8.48 -7.64 19.68
CA ASP A 91 -9.57 -7.79 20.64
C ASP A 91 -10.00 -6.40 21.14
N VAL A 92 -11.27 -6.24 21.49
CA VAL A 92 -11.86 -4.97 21.93
C VAL A 92 -11.07 -4.33 23.08
N GLU A 93 -10.50 -5.16 23.96
CA GLU A 93 -9.66 -4.71 25.06
C GLU A 93 -8.31 -4.16 24.59
N ARG A 94 -7.69 -4.74 23.55
CA ARG A 94 -6.45 -4.22 22.99
C ARG A 94 -6.70 -2.89 22.28
N LEU A 95 -7.81 -2.76 21.55
CA LEU A 95 -8.20 -1.50 20.90
C LEU A 95 -8.43 -0.37 21.93
N LYS A 96 -9.07 -0.66 23.07
CA LYS A 96 -9.20 0.30 24.18
C LYS A 96 -7.85 0.73 24.74
N GLN A 97 -6.92 -0.21 24.92
CA GLN A 97 -5.56 0.12 25.39
C GLN A 97 -4.81 1.00 24.38
N LEU A 98 -4.89 0.69 23.09
CA LEU A 98 -4.28 1.50 22.03
C LEU A 98 -4.86 2.91 21.97
N LEU A 99 -6.17 3.07 22.17
CA LEU A 99 -6.81 4.38 22.31
C LEU A 99 -6.28 5.17 23.52
N VAL A 100 -5.97 4.50 24.64
CA VAL A 100 -5.37 5.16 25.80
C VAL A 100 -3.89 5.49 25.55
N GLU A 101 -3.14 4.59 24.90
CA GLU A 101 -1.71 4.75 24.63
C GLU A 101 -1.42 5.80 23.54
N PHE A 102 -2.27 5.89 22.51
CA PHE A 102 -2.01 6.66 21.29
C PHE A 102 -3.16 7.57 20.83
N GLY A 103 -4.35 7.47 21.43
CA GLY A 103 -5.55 8.19 21.00
C GLY A 103 -5.72 9.59 21.60
N SER A 104 -4.67 10.17 22.17
CA SER A 104 -4.69 11.57 22.60
C SER A 104 -4.02 12.43 21.53
N ASP A 105 -4.80 13.33 20.92
CA ASP A 105 -4.29 14.50 20.19
C ASP A 105 -3.52 15.45 21.14
#